data_AF-A0A2G9MF80-F1
#
_entry.id   AF-A0A2G9MF80-F1
#
_cell.length_a   1.000
_cell.length_b   1.000
_cell.length_c   1.000
_cell.angle_alpha   90.00
_cell.angle_beta   90.00
_cell.angle_gamma   90.00
#
_symmetry.space_group_name_H-M   'P 1'
#
loop_
_entity.id
_entity.type
_entity.pdbx_description
1 polymer ?
#
loop_
_entity_poly.entity_id
_entity_poly.type
_entity_poly.pdbx_seq_one_letter_code
_entity_poly.pdbx_strand_id
1 'polypeptide(L)'
;YWYDQFESYSTPAKSWEAHSRLLKGSKEKGRYRALFKYDDPTKVYAVPVAWQKYLKGKKQGSYLELWAAGLKACGYATDENYTTKLVDLMNSYELDLLPHGP
;
A
#
# COMPACT_ATOMS: atom_id res chain seq x y z
N TYR A 1 18.41 -26.38 -3.64
CA TYR A 1 17.13 -25.64 -3.74
C TYR A 1 16.98 -24.81 -2.49
N TRP A 2 16.94 -23.48 -2.62
CA TRP A 2 16.71 -22.56 -1.51
C TRP A 2 15.22 -22.26 -1.51
N TYR A 3 14.51 -22.68 -0.47
CA TYR A 3 13.11 -22.30 -0.28
C TYR A 3 13.05 -20.85 0.20
N ASP A 4 12.01 -20.15 -0.22
CA ASP A 4 11.68 -18.84 0.34
C ASP A 4 11.45 -18.99 1.85
N GLN A 5 12.19 -18.20 2.64
CA GLN A 5 12.04 -18.17 4.09
C GLN A 5 10.99 -17.14 4.45
N PHE A 6 9.81 -17.60 4.82
CA PHE A 6 8.72 -16.76 5.31
C PHE A 6 8.66 -16.75 6.83
N GLU A 7 8.39 -15.57 7.39
CA GLU A 7 8.07 -15.45 8.81
C GLU A 7 6.74 -16.16 9.11
N SER A 8 6.73 -16.96 10.18
CA SER A 8 5.53 -17.63 10.67
C SER A 8 5.09 -17.03 12.00
N TYR A 9 3.78 -16.95 12.19
CA TYR A 9 3.17 -16.31 13.34
C TYR A 9 2.12 -17.22 13.96
N SER A 10 2.03 -17.22 15.29
CA SER A 10 1.08 -18.08 16.01
C SER A 10 -0.37 -17.59 15.90
N THR A 11 -0.60 -16.32 15.56
CA THR A 11 -1.94 -15.74 15.41
C THR A 11 -1.97 -14.67 14.30
N PRO A 12 -3.13 -14.44 13.66
CA PRO A 12 -3.30 -13.35 12.70
C PRO A 12 -2.95 -11.98 13.28
N ALA A 13 -3.26 -11.74 14.56
CA ALA A 13 -2.95 -10.49 15.24
C ALA A 13 -1.44 -10.21 15.31
N LYS A 14 -0.61 -11.24 15.59
CA LYS A 14 0.86 -11.08 15.59
C LYS A 14 1.40 -10.80 14.19
N SER A 15 0.87 -11.47 13.18
CA SER A 15 1.23 -11.20 11.77
C SER A 15 0.88 -9.76 11.39
N TRP A 16 -0.33 -9.30 11.72
CA TRP A 16 -0.77 -7.93 11.50
C TRP A 16 0.11 -6.91 12.22
N GLU A 17 0.50 -7.18 13.46
CA GLU A 17 1.34 -6.28 14.25
C GLU A 17 2.76 -6.18 13.65
N ALA A 18 3.36 -7.31 13.30
CA ALA A 18 4.67 -7.34 12.66
C ALA A 18 4.66 -6.66 11.29
N HIS A 19 3.63 -6.93 10.48
CA HIS A 19 3.43 -6.25 9.20
C HIS A 19 3.21 -4.74 9.37
N SER A 20 2.44 -4.34 10.38
CA SER A 20 2.25 -2.93 10.74
C SER A 20 3.57 -2.28 11.14
N ARG A 21 4.42 -2.97 11.92
CA ARG A 21 5.78 -2.50 12.26
C ARG A 21 6.68 -2.40 11.03
N LEU A 22 6.59 -3.34 10.09
CA LEU A 22 7.33 -3.29 8.83
C LEU A 22 6.98 -2.03 8.03
N LEU A 23 5.68 -1.76 7.86
CA LEU A 23 5.22 -0.58 7.13
C LEU A 23 5.52 0.70 7.90
N LYS A 24 5.19 0.76 9.20
CA LYS A 24 5.39 1.96 10.05
C LYS A 24 6.85 2.18 10.47
N GLY A 25 7.75 1.22 10.20
CA GLY A 25 9.14 1.24 10.64
C GLY A 25 9.78 2.59 10.33
N SER A 26 10.56 3.14 11.28
CA SER A 26 11.01 4.55 11.33
C SER A 26 10.23 5.47 10.39
N LYS A 27 9.09 6.02 10.86
CA LYS A 27 8.25 6.98 10.11
C LYS A 27 9.05 8.12 9.43
N GLU A 28 10.29 8.36 9.87
CA GLU A 28 11.23 9.34 9.36
C GLU A 28 12.21 8.81 8.28
N LYS A 29 12.67 7.55 8.37
CA LYS A 29 13.72 6.97 7.49
C LYS A 29 13.35 5.63 6.84
N GLY A 30 12.15 5.11 7.08
CA GLY A 30 11.70 3.81 6.62
C GLY A 30 11.38 3.77 5.12
N ARG A 31 11.55 2.58 4.52
CA ARG A 31 11.25 2.28 3.11
C ARG A 31 9.85 2.73 2.70
N TYR A 32 8.88 2.56 3.61
CA TYR A 32 7.45 2.81 3.36
C TYR A 32 6.96 4.17 3.89
N ARG A 33 7.86 5.06 4.34
CA ARG A 33 7.48 6.35 4.97
C ARG A 33 6.54 7.21 4.11
N ALA A 34 6.70 7.16 2.78
CA ALA A 34 5.94 7.98 1.85
C ALA A 34 4.44 7.61 1.81
N LEU A 35 4.09 6.39 2.23
CA LEU A 35 2.69 5.93 2.30
C LEU A 35 1.90 6.73 3.33
N PHE A 36 2.51 7.05 4.48
CA PHE A 36 1.85 7.75 5.59
C PHE A 36 1.62 9.24 5.34
N LYS A 37 1.92 9.75 4.14
CA LYS A 37 1.46 11.06 3.66
C LYS A 37 -0.02 11.03 3.26
N TYR A 38 -0.53 9.86 2.89
CA TYR A 38 -1.91 9.64 2.46
C TYR A 38 -2.67 9.01 3.62
N ASP A 39 -3.37 9.86 4.37
CA ASP A 39 -4.01 9.53 5.65
C ASP A 39 -5.53 9.60 5.60
N ASP A 40 -6.10 10.22 4.58
CA ASP A 40 -7.52 10.47 4.45
C ASP A 40 -8.09 9.72 3.24
N PRO A 41 -8.90 8.68 3.47
CA PRO A 41 -9.52 7.88 2.41
C PRO A 41 -10.55 8.66 1.58
N THR A 42 -11.07 9.78 2.09
CA THR A 42 -12.03 10.62 1.35
C THR A 42 -11.35 11.60 0.40
N LYS A 43 -10.02 11.78 0.50
CA LYS A 43 -9.27 12.73 -0.30
C LYS A 43 -8.74 12.13 -1.60
N VAL A 44 -8.67 13.01 -2.60
CA VAL A 44 -7.91 12.79 -3.83
C VAL A 44 -6.57 13.49 -3.69
N TYR A 45 -5.50 12.79 -4.04
CA TYR A 45 -4.14 13.30 -3.91
C TYR A 45 -3.46 13.44 -5.26
N ALA A 46 -2.51 14.37 -5.35
CA ALA A 46 -1.60 14.45 -6.48
C ALA A 46 -0.67 13.23 -6.49
N VAL A 47 -0.58 12.56 -7.64
CA VAL A 47 0.29 11.40 -7.83
C VAL A 47 1.72 11.87 -8.10
N PRO A 48 2.71 11.43 -7.30
CA PRO A 48 4.12 11.72 -7.56
C PRO A 48 4.49 11.27 -8.98
N VAL A 49 5.26 12.08 -9.72
CA VAL A 49 5.64 11.80 -11.12
C VAL A 49 6.20 10.38 -11.28
N ALA A 50 7.04 9.94 -10.33
CA ALA A 50 7.62 8.60 -10.32
C ALA A 50 6.59 7.46 -10.23
N TRP A 51 5.39 7.72 -9.69
CA TRP A 51 4.34 6.73 -9.45
C TRP A 51 3.25 6.74 -10.52
N GLN A 52 3.19 7.77 -11.38
CA GLN A 52 2.16 7.91 -12.41
C GLN A 52 2.12 6.70 -13.36
N LYS A 53 3.29 6.11 -13.67
CA LYS A 53 3.37 4.89 -14.49
C LYS A 53 2.62 3.69 -13.89
N TYR A 54 2.55 3.60 -12.56
CA TYR A 54 1.81 2.54 -11.86
C TYR A 54 0.30 2.75 -11.89
N LEU A 55 -0.14 3.97 -12.24
CA LEU A 55 -1.54 4.38 -12.31
C LEU A 55 -1.90 4.86 -13.73
N LYS A 56 -1.31 4.25 -14.77
CA LYS A 56 -1.64 4.53 -16.18
C LYS A 56 -1.55 6.03 -16.57
N GLY A 57 -0.59 6.76 -15.98
CA GLY A 57 -0.35 8.18 -16.26
C GLY A 57 -1.25 9.15 -15.48
N LYS A 58 -2.06 8.69 -14.53
CA LYS A 58 -2.90 9.54 -13.70
C LYS A 58 -2.08 10.59 -12.93
N LYS A 59 -2.54 11.84 -12.95
CA LYS A 59 -1.96 12.97 -12.17
C LYS A 59 -2.58 13.10 -10.79
N GLN A 60 -3.77 12.54 -10.61
CA GLN A 60 -4.53 12.51 -9.36
C GLN A 60 -5.07 11.10 -9.15
N GLY A 61 -5.16 10.66 -7.90
CA GLY A 61 -5.69 9.34 -7.55
C GLY A 61 -6.31 9.33 -6.16
N SER A 62 -7.13 8.31 -5.92
CA SER A 62 -7.72 8.06 -4.59
C SER A 62 -6.68 7.58 -3.59
N TYR A 63 -7.03 7.60 -2.31
CA TYR A 63 -6.23 7.01 -1.24
C TYR A 63 -5.76 5.58 -1.58
N LEU A 64 -6.66 4.70 -2.04
CA LEU A 64 -6.35 3.31 -2.39
C LEU A 64 -5.33 3.22 -3.54
N GLU A 65 -5.49 4.06 -4.57
CA GLU A 65 -4.56 4.10 -5.70
C GLU A 65 -3.17 4.54 -5.28
N LEU A 66 -3.06 5.56 -4.42
CA LEU A 66 -1.79 6.05 -3.91
C LEU A 66 -1.11 5.04 -2.99
N TRP A 67 -1.87 4.33 -2.15
CA TRP A 67 -1.33 3.25 -1.33
C TRP A 67 -0.80 2.09 -2.17
N ALA A 68 -1.56 1.63 -3.18
CA ALA A 68 -1.13 0.56 -4.06
C ALA A 68 0.12 0.94 -4.88
N ALA A 69 0.13 2.13 -5.46
CA ALA A 69 1.26 2.63 -6.23
C ALA A 69 2.50 2.85 -5.35
N GLY A 70 2.31 3.34 -4.12
CA GLY A 70 3.39 3.53 -3.16
C GLY A 70 3.99 2.21 -2.69
N LEU A 71 3.18 1.19 -2.39
CA LEU A 71 3.66 -0.14 -2.01
C LEU A 71 4.53 -0.73 -3.14
N LYS A 72 4.08 -0.61 -4.39
CA LYS A 72 4.87 -0.99 -5.57
C LYS A 72 6.18 -0.21 -5.67
N ALA A 73 6.11 1.11 -5.56
CA ALA A 73 7.27 1.98 -5.67
C ALA A 73 8.32 1.73 -4.58
N CYS A 74 7.87 1.35 -3.38
CA CYS A 74 8.72 0.96 -2.26
C CYS A 74 9.28 -0.47 -2.38
N GLY A 75 8.95 -1.21 -3.43
CA GLY A 75 9.46 -2.57 -3.65
C GLY A 75 8.77 -3.64 -2.80
N TYR A 76 7.51 -3.44 -2.41
CA TYR A 76 6.72 -4.46 -1.71
C TYR A 76 6.47 -5.69 -2.61
N ALA A 77 6.28 -5.47 -3.91
CA ALA A 77 6.07 -6.52 -4.90
C ALA A 77 6.75 -6.20 -6.23
N THR A 78 7.22 -7.23 -6.94
CA THR A 78 7.91 -7.11 -8.23
C THR A 78 6.98 -7.22 -9.44
N ASP A 79 5.77 -7.77 -9.28
CA ASP A 79 4.75 -7.88 -10.33
C ASP A 79 4.39 -6.50 -10.93
N GLU A 80 4.49 -6.35 -12.24
CA GLU A 80 4.17 -5.12 -12.97
C GLU A 80 2.71 -4.70 -12.81
N ASN A 81 1.80 -5.68 -12.71
CA ASN A 81 0.37 -5.46 -12.58
C ASN A 81 -0.10 -5.37 -11.12
N TYR A 82 0.83 -5.39 -10.15
CA TYR A 82 0.52 -5.38 -8.72
C TYR A 82 -0.46 -4.26 -8.34
N THR A 83 -0.21 -3.03 -8.82
CA THR A 83 -1.04 -1.87 -8.48
C THR A 83 -2.47 -2.04 -8.97
N THR A 84 -2.66 -2.50 -10.21
CA THR A 84 -4.00 -2.74 -10.78
C THR A 84 -4.72 -3.84 -10.01
N LYS A 85 -4.07 -4.99 -9.80
CA LYS A 85 -4.65 -6.11 -9.04
C LYS A 85 -5.09 -5.70 -7.64
N LEU A 86 -4.25 -4.93 -6.94
CA LEU A 86 -4.54 -4.51 -5.57
C LEU A 86 -5.68 -3.49 -5.53
N VAL A 87 -5.69 -2.49 -6.42
CA VAL A 87 -6.79 -1.50 -6.50
C VAL A 87 -8.11 -2.20 -6.85
N ASP A 88 -8.11 -3.10 -7.83
CA ASP A 88 -9.32 -3.85 -8.22
C ASP A 88 -9.84 -4.70 -7.05
N LEU A 89 -8.93 -5.34 -6.30
CA LEU A 89 -9.30 -6.10 -5.11
C LEU A 89 -9.92 -5.20 -4.04
N MET A 90 -9.29 -4.09 -3.69
CA MET A 90 -9.79 -3.17 -2.66
C MET A 90 -11.15 -2.58 -3.05
N ASN A 91 -11.35 -2.27 -4.33
CA ASN A 91 -12.64 -1.80 -4.87
C ASN A 91 -13.71 -2.89 -4.82
N SER A 92 -13.36 -4.16 -5.09
CA SER A 92 -14.30 -5.29 -5.01
C SER A 92 -14.83 -5.55 -3.61
N TYR A 93 -14.08 -5.15 -2.58
CA TYR A 93 -14.49 -5.17 -1.18
C TYR A 93 -15.13 -3.86 -0.72
N GLU A 94 -15.31 -2.89 -1.62
CA GLU A 94 -15.91 -1.59 -1.33
C GLU A 94 -15.23 -0.88 -0.15
N LEU A 95 -13.90 -1.02 -0.01
CA LEU A 95 -13.18 -0.50 1.16
C LEU A 95 -13.27 1.03 1.29
N ASP A 96 -13.48 1.74 0.17
CA ASP A 96 -13.74 3.18 0.15
C ASP A 96 -15.04 3.57 0.87
N LEU A 97 -16.00 2.64 0.99
CA LEU A 97 -17.31 2.84 1.61
C LEU A 97 -17.32 2.48 3.10
N LEU A 98 -16.27 1.82 3.61
CA LEU A 98 -16.21 1.48 5.02
C LEU A 98 -16.12 2.75 5.87
N PRO A 99 -16.74 2.77 7.06
CA PRO A 99 -16.60 3.89 7.97
C PRO A 99 -15.12 4.03 8.36
N HIS A 100 -14.53 5.12 7.92
CA HIS A 100 -13.18 5.51 8.27
C HIS A 100 -13.19 5.95 9.74
N GLY A 101 -12.28 5.40 10.54
CA GLY A 101 -12.23 5.69 11.99
C GLY A 101 -12.12 7.19 12.27
N PRO A 102 -12.58 7.65 13.45
CA PRO A 102 -12.58 9.06 13.83
C PRO A 102 -11.19 9.70 13.85
#